data_AF-A0A924TKL7-F1
#
_entry.id   AF-A0A924TKL7-F1
#
_cell.length_a   1.000
_cell.length_b   1.000
_cell.length_c   1.000
_cell.angle_alpha   90.00
_cell.angle_beta   90.00
_cell.angle_gamma   90.00
#
_symmetry.space_group_name_H-M   'P 1'
#
loop_
_entity.id
_entity.type
_entity.pdbx_description
1 polymer ?
#
loop_
_entity_poly.entity_id
_entity_poly.type
_entity_poly.pdbx_seq_one_letter_code
_entity_poly.pdbx_strand_id
1 'polypeptide(L)' 'ICSVGVWNRYRRITREAPAMIVRGILERSAEGVTNLLADRFEVLPMVTRTSSRDFR' A
#
# COMPACT_ATOMS: atom_id res chain seq x y z
N ILE A 1 -5.91 -2.23 -3.63
CA ILE A 1 -6.97 -3.21 -3.23
C ILE A 1 -6.28 -4.45 -2.68
N CYS A 2 -6.85 -5.18 -1.73
CA CYS A 2 -6.32 -6.49 -1.29
C CYS A 2 -7.46 -7.41 -0.85
N SER A 3 -7.22 -8.72 -0.82
CA SER A 3 -8.22 -9.66 -0.33
C SER A 3 -8.40 -9.57 1.19
N VAL A 4 -9.53 -10.07 1.69
CA VAL A 4 -9.81 -10.12 3.14
C VAL A 4 -8.73 -10.88 3.91
N GLY A 5 -8.20 -11.97 3.34
CA GLY A 5 -7.13 -12.75 3.96
C GLY A 5 -5.82 -11.98 4.08
N VAL A 6 -5.44 -11.25 3.01
CA VAL A 6 -4.26 -10.37 3.04
C VAL A 6 -4.46 -9.25 4.05
N TRP A 7 -5.65 -8.62 4.06
CA TRP A 7 -5.97 -7.59 5.05
C TRP A 7 -5.84 -8.11 6.48
N ASN A 8 -6.50 -9.22 6.80
CA ASN A 8 -6.46 -9.79 8.15
C ASN A 8 -5.04 -10.13 8.60
N ARG A 9 -4.18 -10.59 7.68
CA ARG A 9 -2.78 -10.91 7.95
C ARG A 9 -1.93 -9.67 8.23
N TYR A 10 -2.12 -8.59 7.48
CA TYR A 10 -1.23 -7.42 7.52
C TYR A 10 -1.84 -6.17 8.15
N ARG A 11 -3.09 -6.20 8.62
CA ARG A 11 -3.87 -5.04 9.12
C ARG A 11 -3.16 -4.18 10.16
N ARG A 12 -2.28 -4.78 10.96
CA ARG A 12 -1.51 -4.05 11.97
C ARG A 12 -0.52 -3.11 11.31
N ILE A 13 0.38 -3.64 10.48
CA ILE A 13 1.40 -2.84 9.81
C ILE A 13 0.78 -1.87 8.79
N THR A 14 -0.31 -2.24 8.11
CA THR A 14 -0.96 -1.34 7.15
C THR A 14 -1.67 -0.16 7.78
N ARG A 15 -2.00 -0.23 9.08
CA ARG A 15 -2.62 0.87 9.83
C ARG A 15 -1.61 1.71 10.60
N GLU A 16 -0.51 1.11 11.03
CA GLU A 16 0.40 1.73 12.00
C GLU A 16 1.74 2.18 11.39
N ALA A 17 2.19 1.56 10.30
CA ALA A 17 3.50 1.86 9.74
C ALA A 17 3.52 3.24 9.04
N PRO A 18 4.57 4.06 9.27
CA PRO A 18 4.68 5.37 8.64
C PRO A 18 4.96 5.28 7.12
N ALA A 19 5.59 4.19 6.68
CA ALA A 19 5.82 3.88 5.28
C ALA A 19 5.86 2.36 5.05
N MET A 20 5.57 1.95 3.81
CA MET A 20 5.50 0.54 3.43
C MET A 20 5.99 0.29 2.02
N ILE A 21 6.50 -0.92 1.81
CA ILE A 21 6.63 -1.54 0.48
C ILE A 21 5.34 -2.34 0.24
N VAL A 22 4.68 -2.07 -0.89
CA VAL A 22 3.46 -2.78 -1.29
C VAL A 22 3.75 -3.55 -2.58
N ARG A 23 3.58 -4.87 -2.54
CA ARG A 23 3.71 -5.75 -3.71
C ARG A 23 2.34 -6.16 -4.21
N GLY A 24 2.19 -6.24 -5.53
CA GLY A 24 0.96 -6.70 -6.15
C GLY A 24 1.01 -6.71 -7.67
N ILE A 25 -0.15 -6.98 -8.27
CA ILE A 25 -0.36 -6.96 -9.72
C ILE A 25 -1.08 -5.67 -10.10
N LEU A 26 -0.66 -5.05 -11.20
CA LEU A 26 -1.36 -3.89 -11.76
C LEU A 26 -2.52 -4.34 -12.63
N GLU A 27 -3.68 -3.76 -12.38
CA GLU A 27 -4.85 -3.84 -13.24
C GLU A 27 -5.10 -2.49 -13.88
N ARG A 28 -5.42 -2.48 -15.17
CA ARG A 28 -5.77 -1.27 -15.92
C ARG A 28 -7.15 -1.46 -16.52
N SER A 29 -8.06 -0.54 -16.20
CA SER A 29 -9.40 -0.54 -16.79
C SER A 29 -9.39 0.14 -18.16
N ALA A 30 -10.42 -0.12 -18.97
CA ALA A 30 -10.58 0.53 -20.28
C ALA A 30 -10.76 2.05 -20.14
N GLU A 31 -11.29 2.51 -19.01
CA GLU A 31 -11.51 3.91 -18.64
C GLU A 31 -10.23 4.58 -18.11
N GLY A 32 -9.08 3.88 -18.12
CA GLY A 32 -7.79 4.42 -17.72
C GLY A 32 -7.48 4.35 -16.22
N VAL A 33 -8.31 3.66 -15.42
CA VAL A 33 -8.08 3.49 -13.98
C VAL A 33 -6.97 2.46 -13.77
N THR A 34 -5.94 2.81 -12.98
CA THR A 34 -4.88 1.86 -12.59
C THR A 34 -5.06 1.46 -11.13
N ASN A 35 -5.26 0.16 -10.90
CA ASN A 35 -5.35 -0.44 -9.57
C ASN A 35 -4.13 -1.31 -9.29
N LEU A 36 -3.74 -1.40 -8.01
CA LEU A 36 -2.80 -2.39 -7.51
C LEU A 36 -3.55 -3.42 -6.66
N LEU A 37 -3.57 -4.67 -7.11
CA LEU A 37 -4.02 -5.83 -6.35
C LEU A 37 -2.88 -6.29 -5.44
N ALA A 38 -2.87 -5.83 -4.21
CA ALA A 38 -1.82 -6.11 -3.24
C ALA A 38 -1.94 -7.52 -2.65
N ASP A 39 -0.81 -8.22 -2.60
CA ASP A 39 -0.68 -9.56 -2.05
C ASP A 39 0.31 -9.65 -0.86
N ARG A 40 1.10 -8.59 -0.65
CA ARG A 40 2.06 -8.48 0.45
C ARG A 40 2.29 -7.02 0.84
N PHE A 41 2.48 -6.83 2.14
CA PHE A 41 2.89 -5.59 2.77
C PHE A 41 4.16 -5.82 3.61
N GLU A 42 5.09 -4.89 3.53
CA GLU A 42 6.31 -4.87 4.36
C GLU A 42 6.53 -3.46 4.90
N VAL A 43 6.98 -3.34 6.16
CA VAL A 43 7.36 -2.05 6.72
C VAL A 43 8.57 -1.53 5.97
N LEU A 44 8.52 -0.27 5.53
CA LEU A 44 9.69 0.41 5.02
C LEU A 44 10.34 1.19 6.18
N PRO A 45 11.52 0.79 6.67
CA PRO A 45 12.20 1.52 7.73
C PRO A 45 12.56 2.92 7.26
N MET A 46 12.10 3.93 7.98
CA MET A 46 12.42 5.33 7.67
C MET A 46 13.51 5.83 8.62
N VAL A 47 14.57 6.40 8.06
CA VAL A 47 15.65 7.02 8.83
C VAL A 47 15.26 8.44 9.30
N THR A 48 14.34 9.09 8.58
CA THR A 48 13.94 10.49 8.83
C THR A 48 12.41 10.59 8.90
N ARG A 49 11.89 11.43 9.80
CA ARG A 49 10.45 11.77 9.81
C ARG A 49 10.12 12.61 8.57
N THR A 50 9.12 12.18 7.80
CA THR A 50 8.62 12.91 6.63
C THR A 50 7.16 13.32 6.85
N SER A 51 6.76 14.49 6.38
CA SER A 51 5.35 14.86 6.23
C SER A 51 4.82 14.43 4.86
N SER A 52 3.51 14.21 4.77
CA SER A 52 2.85 14.04 3.47
C SER A 52 3.11 15.27 2.60
N ARG A 53 3.24 15.07 1.29
CA ARG A 53 3.26 16.17 0.33
C ARG A 53 1.82 16.52 0.00
N ASP A 54 1.48 17.79 0.18
CA ASP A 54 0.23 18.32 -0.34
C ASP A 54 0.40 18.48 -1.85
N PHE A 55 -0.28 17.64 -2.63
CA PHE A 55 -0.30 17.75 -4.08
C PHE A 55 -1.34 18.81 -4.45
N ARG A 56 -0.88 20.03 -4.75
CA ARG A 56 -1.69 21.12 -5.31
C ARG A 56 -1.54 21.17 -6.82
#